data_AF-W6NAB0-F1
#
_entry.id   AF-W6NAB0-F1
#
_cell.length_a   1.000
_cell.length_b   1.000
_cell.length_c   1.000
_cell.angle_alpha   90.00
_cell.angle_beta   90.00
_cell.angle_gamma   90.00
#
_symmetry.space_group_name_H-M   'P 1'
#
loop_
_entity.id
_entity.type
_entity.pdbx_description
1 polymer ?
#
loop_
_entity_poly.entity_id
_entity_poly.type
_entity_poly.pdbx_seq_one_letter_code
_entity_poly.pdbx_strand_id
1 'polypeptide(L)'
;MIHGVVRWAAAGSGRRHVLDPLNAYTLSKSKEFGRVICITGTAYDRNLDGIADANKTGSPSHLYRVLIRCSSAWSLNGFNCRNPFRTEVLAFIFPHTKGDANGMASEKLLLQYTARLKDVELIAGIEFDLPMVPAMYMMHLKLNVVTQLW
;
A
#
# COMPACT_ATOMS: atom_id res chain seq x y z
N MET A 1 3.33 22.28 -0.04
CA MET A 1 4.70 21.73 0.00
C MET A 1 4.95 21.29 1.44
N ILE A 2 4.76 20.00 1.73
CA ILE A 2 5.04 19.43 3.05
C ILE A 2 5.84 18.15 2.77
N HIS A 3 7.16 18.27 2.75
CA HIS A 3 8.07 17.13 2.74
C HIS A 3 8.20 16.62 4.17
N GLY A 4 7.27 15.78 4.61
CA GLY A 4 7.40 15.01 5.83
C GLY A 4 8.09 13.69 5.54
N VAL A 5 9.41 13.69 5.35
CA VAL A 5 10.19 12.44 5.37
C VAL A 5 10.36 12.05 6.83
N VAL A 6 9.55 11.11 7.31
CA VAL A 6 9.80 10.46 8.60
C VAL A 6 11.11 9.66 8.45
N ARG A 7 12.21 10.23 8.96
CA ARG A 7 13.49 9.53 9.10
C ARG A 7 13.39 8.59 10.30
N TRP A 8 13.31 7.30 10.04
CA TRP A 8 13.46 6.27 11.06
C TRP A 8 14.97 6.04 11.30
N ALA A 9 15.39 6.16 12.57
CA ALA A 9 16.75 5.89 13.00
C ALA A 9 17.13 4.41 12.77
N ALA A 10 18.35 4.21 12.30
CA ALA A 10 18.90 2.91 11.93
C ALA A 10 19.15 2.02 13.16
N ALA A 11 18.46 0.87 13.21
CA ALA A 11 18.88 -0.29 14.00
C ALA A 11 18.28 -1.58 13.40
N GLY A 12 19.14 -2.54 13.04
CA GLY A 12 18.79 -3.91 12.68
C GLY A 12 18.76 -4.21 11.17
N SER A 13 19.64 -5.12 10.73
CA SER A 13 19.88 -5.54 9.34
C SER A 13 18.73 -6.29 8.65
N GLY A 14 17.57 -6.49 9.30
CA GLY A 14 16.43 -7.19 8.70
C GLY A 14 15.39 -6.33 7.98
N ARG A 15 15.36 -5.01 8.22
CA ARG A 15 14.31 -4.10 7.69
C ARG A 15 14.53 -3.62 6.25
N ARG A 16 15.70 -3.87 5.67
CA ARG A 16 16.11 -3.28 4.38
C ARG A 16 15.55 -4.04 3.17
N HIS A 17 15.20 -5.31 3.33
CA HIS A 17 14.94 -6.19 2.18
C HIS A 17 13.66 -5.88 1.40
N VAL A 18 12.58 -5.46 2.06
CA VAL A 18 11.30 -5.20 1.37
C VAL A 18 11.00 -3.72 1.16
N LEU A 19 11.51 -2.86 2.05
CA LEU A 19 11.28 -1.43 1.95
C LEU A 19 12.01 -0.81 0.77
N ASP A 20 13.24 -1.25 0.50
CA ASP A 20 14.04 -0.73 -0.61
C ASP A 20 13.39 -1.01 -1.97
N PRO A 21 13.00 -2.26 -2.32
CA PRO A 21 12.29 -2.51 -3.57
C PRO A 21 10.92 -1.83 -3.63
N LEU A 22 10.19 -1.79 -2.52
CA LEU A 22 8.89 -1.10 -2.47
C LEU A 22 9.01 0.41 -2.70
N ASN A 23 10.02 1.04 -2.12
CA ASN A 23 10.30 2.46 -2.31
C ASN A 23 10.81 2.75 -3.73
N ALA A 24 11.70 1.91 -4.27
CA ALA A 24 12.18 2.02 -5.65
C ALA A 24 11.03 1.90 -6.66
N TYR A 25 10.14 0.90 -6.47
CA TYR A 25 8.96 0.72 -7.30
C TYR A 25 8.01 1.93 -7.21
N THR A 26 7.71 2.40 -5.99
CA THR A 26 6.85 3.58 -5.78
C THR A 26 7.42 4.81 -6.46
N LEU A 27 8.74 5.03 -6.35
CA LEU A 27 9.42 6.15 -7.01
C LEU A 27 9.38 6.02 -8.54
N SER A 28 9.64 4.83 -9.08
CA SER A 28 9.56 4.55 -10.52
C SER A 28 8.18 4.89 -11.06
N LYS A 29 7.11 4.39 -10.42
CA LYS A 29 5.73 4.63 -10.84
C LYS A 29 5.28 6.08 -10.66
N SER A 30 5.79 6.78 -9.64
CA SER A 30 5.56 8.22 -9.48
C SER A 30 6.15 9.03 -10.64
N LYS A 31 7.35 8.66 -11.12
CA LYS A 31 7.96 9.28 -12.30
C LYS A 31 7.21 8.95 -13.59
N GLU A 32 6.84 7.67 -13.77
CA GLU A 32 6.14 7.19 -14.96
C GLU A 32 4.76 7.83 -15.13
N PHE A 33 3.96 7.88 -14.05
CA PHE A 33 2.59 8.39 -14.10
C PHE A 33 2.50 9.89 -13.79
N GLY A 34 3.62 10.53 -13.46
CA GLY A 34 3.71 11.92 -13.01
C GLY A 34 3.13 12.18 -11.61
N ARG A 35 2.19 11.35 -11.14
CA ARG A 35 1.63 11.41 -9.78
C ARG A 35 1.07 10.06 -9.35
N VAL A 36 1.38 9.69 -8.12
CA VAL A 36 0.80 8.57 -7.37
C VAL A 36 0.56 9.05 -5.93
N ILE A 37 -0.62 8.79 -5.39
CA ILE A 37 -0.88 8.95 -3.95
C ILE A 37 -0.36 7.68 -3.27
N CYS A 38 0.47 7.83 -2.24
CA CYS A 38 1.03 6.73 -1.47
C CYS A 38 0.62 6.87 -0.01
N ILE A 39 -0.10 5.87 0.50
CA ILE A 39 -0.51 5.78 1.90
C ILE A 39 0.21 4.57 2.48
N THR A 40 1.04 4.79 3.50
CA THR A 40 1.77 3.73 4.19
C THR A 40 1.41 3.75 5.66
N GLY A 41 1.20 2.58 6.24
CA GLY A 41 0.95 2.43 7.67
C GLY A 41 1.36 1.06 8.18
N THR A 42 1.09 0.82 9.45
CA THR A 42 1.39 -0.44 10.12
C THR A 42 0.11 -1.11 10.61
N ALA A 43 0.15 -2.44 10.73
CA ALA A 43 -0.96 -3.24 11.20
C ALA A 43 -0.53 -4.25 12.28
N TYR A 44 -1.49 -4.61 13.12
CA TYR A 44 -1.33 -5.49 14.28
C TYR A 44 -2.35 -6.61 14.10
N ASP A 45 -1.85 -7.81 13.83
CA ASP A 45 -2.58 -9.05 13.61
C ASP A 45 -1.67 -10.17 14.11
N ARG A 46 -1.66 -10.38 15.43
CA ARG A 46 -0.78 -11.35 16.10
C ARG A 46 -1.37 -12.74 16.13
N ASN A 47 -2.69 -12.84 16.08
CA ASN A 47 -3.41 -14.11 15.99
C ASN A 47 -3.54 -14.62 14.54
N LEU A 48 -3.10 -13.82 13.55
CA LEU A 48 -3.04 -14.17 12.12
C LEU A 48 -4.42 -14.43 11.52
N ASP A 49 -5.45 -13.73 12.00
CA ASP A 49 -6.82 -13.85 11.50
C ASP A 49 -7.15 -12.86 10.37
N GLY A 50 -6.20 -11.99 10.01
CA GLY A 50 -6.36 -10.97 8.97
C GLY A 50 -7.19 -9.77 9.40
N ILE A 51 -7.51 -9.65 10.69
CA ILE A 51 -8.29 -8.56 11.28
C ILE A 51 -7.40 -7.81 12.26
N ALA A 52 -7.60 -6.49 12.35
CA ALA A 52 -6.86 -5.67 13.29
C ALA A 52 -7.08 -6.12 14.75
N ASP A 53 -5.99 -6.42 15.46
CA ASP A 53 -5.97 -6.64 16.90
C ASP A 53 -6.57 -5.42 17.63
N ALA A 54 -7.43 -5.69 18.61
CA ALA A 54 -7.91 -4.65 19.53
C ALA A 54 -6.75 -4.00 20.32
N ASN A 55 -5.73 -4.80 20.67
CA ASN A 55 -4.55 -4.33 21.38
C ASN A 55 -3.39 -4.06 20.39
N LYS A 56 -3.13 -2.77 20.12
CA LYS A 56 -2.06 -2.31 19.22
C LYS A 56 -0.74 -1.99 19.93
N THR A 57 -0.53 -2.48 21.16
CA THR A 57 0.70 -2.22 21.93
C THR A 57 1.86 -3.10 21.46
N GLY A 58 3.08 -2.56 21.42
CA GLY A 58 4.29 -3.29 21.04
C GLY A 58 4.66 -3.13 19.55
N SER A 59 5.38 -4.10 18.99
CA SER A 59 5.80 -4.02 17.58
C SER A 59 4.66 -4.39 16.63
N PRO A 60 4.52 -3.69 15.49
CA PRO A 60 3.56 -4.05 14.46
C PRO A 60 3.95 -5.38 13.82
N SER A 61 2.92 -6.17 13.50
CA SER A 61 3.04 -7.44 12.79
C SER A 61 3.25 -7.26 11.29
N HIS A 62 2.73 -6.17 10.72
CA HIS A 62 2.73 -5.92 9.28
C HIS A 62 2.96 -4.44 8.97
N LEU A 63 3.44 -4.19 7.75
CA LEU A 63 3.42 -2.90 7.07
C LEU A 63 2.47 -3.02 5.88
N TYR A 64 1.61 -2.03 5.67
CA TYR A 64 0.83 -1.93 4.45
C TYR A 64 1.22 -0.68 3.63
N ARG A 65 1.07 -0.78 2.31
CA ARG A 65 1.17 0.35 1.40
C ARG A 65 0.05 0.29 0.38
N VAL A 66 -0.67 1.40 0.24
CA VAL A 66 -1.70 1.59 -0.78
C VAL A 66 -1.22 2.68 -1.73
N LEU A 67 -1.15 2.34 -3.00
CA LEU A 67 -0.86 3.24 -4.10
C LEU A 67 -2.16 3.52 -4.85
N ILE A 68 -2.41 4.79 -5.15
CA ILE A 68 -3.59 5.22 -5.91
C ILE A 68 -3.11 6.08 -7.07
N ARG A 69 -3.59 5.78 -8.27
CA ARG A 69 -3.32 6.58 -9.47
C ARG A 69 -4.59 6.82 -10.26
N CYS A 70 -4.47 7.72 -11.23
CA CYS A 70 -5.48 7.91 -12.26
C CYS A 70 -4.93 7.42 -13.60
N SER A 71 -5.65 6.53 -14.29
CA SER A 71 -5.40 6.22 -15.71
C SER A 71 -6.07 7.22 -16.65
N SER A 72 -6.60 8.31 -16.09
CA SER A 72 -6.99 9.55 -16.76
C SER A 72 -6.27 10.73 -16.10
N ALA A 73 -6.54 11.95 -16.56
CA ALA A 73 -6.08 13.16 -15.88
C ALA A 73 -6.56 13.23 -14.41
N TRP A 74 -5.72 13.80 -13.56
CA TRP A 74 -6.09 14.22 -12.21
C TRP A 74 -7.04 15.42 -12.25
N SER A 75 -7.81 15.60 -11.18
CA SER A 75 -8.55 16.84 -10.94
C SER A 75 -7.59 18.00 -10.65
N LEU A 76 -8.09 19.25 -10.70
CA LEU A 76 -7.27 20.43 -10.46
C LEU A 76 -6.72 20.50 -9.02
N ASN A 77 -7.50 20.02 -8.03
CA ASN A 77 -7.03 19.91 -6.65
C ASN A 77 -5.98 18.78 -6.49
N GLY A 78 -5.99 17.82 -7.42
CA GLY A 78 -5.00 16.77 -7.49
C GLY A 78 -5.12 15.67 -6.43
N PHE A 79 -6.26 15.59 -5.76
CA PHE A 79 -6.57 14.57 -4.74
C PHE A 79 -7.47 13.44 -5.27
N ASN A 80 -8.05 13.60 -6.46
CA ASN A 80 -8.91 12.61 -7.08
C ASN A 80 -8.75 12.59 -8.61
N CYS A 81 -9.23 11.53 -9.25
CA CYS A 81 -9.27 11.46 -10.70
C CYS A 81 -10.37 12.36 -11.26
N ARG A 82 -10.11 12.98 -12.41
CA ARG A 82 -11.12 13.77 -13.12
C ARG A 82 -12.30 12.88 -13.53
N ASN A 83 -12.00 11.66 -13.99
CA ASN A 83 -12.99 10.60 -14.13
C ASN A 83 -12.80 9.60 -12.98
N PRO A 84 -13.74 9.48 -12.02
CA PRO A 84 -13.59 8.59 -10.87
C PRO A 84 -13.54 7.11 -11.25
N PHE A 85 -14.10 6.71 -12.39
CA PHE A 85 -14.03 5.35 -12.92
C PHE A 85 -12.65 5.02 -13.53
N ARG A 86 -11.70 5.96 -13.49
CA ARG A 86 -10.31 5.79 -13.92
C ARG A 86 -9.35 5.85 -12.74
N THR A 87 -9.88 5.80 -11.52
CA THR A 87 -9.10 5.51 -10.31
C THR A 87 -8.65 4.07 -10.34
N GLU A 88 -7.38 3.84 -10.05
CA GLU A 88 -6.78 2.52 -9.89
C GLU A 88 -6.04 2.44 -8.56
N VAL A 89 -6.11 1.27 -7.93
CA VAL A 89 -5.50 1.00 -6.63
C VAL A 89 -4.60 -0.22 -6.72
N LEU A 90 -3.43 -0.14 -6.10
CA LEU A 90 -2.52 -1.25 -5.87
C LEU A 90 -2.13 -1.25 -4.40
N ALA A 91 -2.42 -2.33 -3.70
CA ALA A 91 -2.18 -2.45 -2.27
C ALA A 91 -1.22 -3.60 -1.97
N PHE A 92 -0.47 -3.45 -0.88
CA PHE A 92 0.49 -4.42 -0.39
C PHE A 92 0.34 -4.61 1.12
N ILE A 93 0.54 -5.84 1.58
CA ILE A 93 0.66 -6.18 3.01
C ILE A 93 1.93 -7.01 3.17
N PHE A 94 2.90 -6.48 3.91
CA PHE A 94 4.17 -7.13 4.17
C PHE A 94 4.27 -7.55 5.64
N PRO A 95 4.59 -8.81 5.95
CA PRO A 95 4.86 -9.21 7.32
C PRO A 95 6.16 -8.58 7.80
N HIS A 96 6.19 -8.15 9.06
CA HIS A 96 7.37 -7.59 9.70
C HIS A 96 8.30 -8.73 10.13
N THR A 97 8.99 -9.30 9.15
CA THR A 97 9.97 -10.36 9.34
C THR A 97 11.40 -9.81 9.37
N LYS A 98 12.35 -10.62 9.82
CA LYS A 98 13.77 -10.24 9.91
C LYS A 98 14.54 -10.35 8.58
N GLY A 99 13.87 -10.63 7.46
CA GLY A 99 14.48 -10.72 6.12
C GLY A 99 13.70 -11.65 5.20
N ASP A 100 13.96 -11.57 3.89
CA ASP A 100 13.43 -12.53 2.93
C ASP A 100 14.27 -13.81 2.97
N ALA A 101 13.67 -14.93 3.38
CA ALA A 101 14.38 -16.20 3.46
C ALA A 101 14.76 -16.79 2.07
N ASN A 102 14.24 -16.22 0.98
CA ASN A 102 14.12 -16.92 -0.30
C ASN A 102 14.92 -16.30 -1.46
N GLY A 103 15.65 -15.19 -1.28
CA GLY A 103 16.49 -14.59 -2.32
C GLY A 103 15.74 -14.24 -3.62
N MET A 104 14.47 -13.85 -3.49
CA MET A 104 13.58 -13.66 -4.63
C MET A 104 13.86 -12.32 -5.33
N ALA A 105 13.70 -12.27 -6.65
CA ALA A 105 13.75 -11.01 -7.39
C ALA A 105 12.68 -10.03 -6.89
N SER A 106 13.05 -8.75 -6.76
CA SER A 106 12.23 -7.69 -6.16
C SER A 106 10.81 -7.62 -6.73
N GLU A 107 10.61 -7.76 -8.03
CA GLU A 107 9.28 -7.69 -8.65
C GLU A 107 8.38 -8.85 -8.23
N LYS A 108 8.93 -10.08 -8.21
CA LYS A 108 8.20 -11.27 -7.76
C LYS A 108 7.85 -11.16 -6.28
N LEU A 109 8.78 -10.63 -5.46
CA LEU A 109 8.54 -10.38 -4.05
C LEU A 109 7.39 -9.38 -3.85
N LEU A 110 7.42 -8.24 -4.55
CA LEU A 110 6.37 -7.24 -4.46
C LEU A 110 5.02 -7.78 -4.93
N LEU A 111 4.99 -8.53 -6.05
CA LEU A 111 3.77 -9.13 -6.57
C LEU A 111 3.18 -10.14 -5.57
N GLN A 112 4.02 -10.97 -4.94
CA GLN A 112 3.60 -11.97 -3.97
C GLN A 112 2.88 -11.35 -2.75
N TYR A 113 3.28 -10.15 -2.35
CA TYR A 113 2.69 -9.42 -1.21
C TYR A 113 1.64 -8.40 -1.63
N THR A 114 1.17 -8.44 -2.88
CA THR A 114 -0.03 -7.69 -3.25
C THR A 114 -1.23 -8.21 -2.47
N ALA A 115 -2.12 -7.28 -2.12
CA ALA A 115 -3.34 -7.57 -1.38
C ALA A 115 -4.50 -6.78 -1.98
N ARG A 116 -5.74 -7.18 -1.66
CA ARG A 116 -6.89 -6.34 -1.98
C ARG A 116 -6.87 -5.12 -1.07
N LEU A 117 -7.44 -4.00 -1.52
CA LEU A 117 -7.62 -2.84 -0.65
C LEU A 117 -8.50 -3.21 0.57
N LYS A 118 -9.46 -4.12 0.41
CA LYS A 118 -10.27 -4.62 1.54
C LYS A 118 -9.45 -5.35 2.59
N ASP A 119 -8.41 -6.08 2.19
CA ASP A 119 -7.54 -6.79 3.15
C ASP A 119 -6.76 -5.78 4.01
N VAL A 120 -6.33 -4.66 3.40
CA VAL A 120 -5.71 -3.55 4.13
C VAL A 120 -6.68 -2.93 5.13
N GLU A 121 -7.94 -2.69 4.73
CA GLU A 121 -8.97 -2.18 5.64
C GLU A 121 -9.16 -3.07 6.87
N LEU A 122 -9.26 -4.38 6.64
CA LEU A 122 -9.49 -5.37 7.70
C LEU A 122 -8.30 -5.43 8.67
N ILE A 123 -7.08 -5.60 8.16
CA ILE A 123 -5.89 -5.80 9.00
C ILE A 123 -5.45 -4.51 9.71
N ALA A 124 -5.69 -3.33 9.11
CA ALA A 124 -5.35 -2.05 9.73
C ALA A 124 -6.47 -1.51 10.63
N GLY A 125 -7.71 -1.99 10.44
CA GLY A 125 -8.89 -1.49 11.14
C GLY A 125 -9.24 -0.06 10.73
N ILE A 126 -9.15 0.21 9.43
CA ILE A 126 -9.46 1.51 8.82
C ILE A 126 -10.40 1.32 7.63
N GLU A 127 -11.05 2.39 7.19
CA GLU A 127 -11.81 2.39 5.95
C GLU A 127 -11.20 3.37 4.95
N PHE A 128 -11.06 2.93 3.71
CA PHE A 128 -10.77 3.83 2.60
C PHE A 128 -12.08 4.28 1.97
N ASP A 129 -12.21 5.60 1.85
CA ASP A 129 -13.25 6.26 1.07
C ASP A 129 -12.58 7.28 0.15
N LEU A 130 -12.62 7.03 -1.15
CA LEU A 130 -11.94 7.86 -2.14
C LEU A 130 -12.89 8.93 -2.67
N PRO A 131 -12.54 10.23 -2.54
CA PRO A 131 -13.44 11.30 -2.95
C PRO A 131 -13.90 11.16 -4.40
N MET A 132 -15.19 11.43 -4.63
CA MET A 132 -15.85 11.39 -5.94
C MET A 132 -15.98 9.99 -6.56
N VAL A 133 -15.49 8.92 -5.91
CA VAL A 133 -15.67 7.55 -6.39
C VAL A 133 -17.06 7.03 -5.97
N PRO A 134 -17.94 6.63 -6.91
CA PRO A 134 -19.24 6.08 -6.56
C PRO A 134 -19.11 4.77 -5.76
N ALA A 135 -20.02 4.53 -4.81
CA ALA A 135 -19.96 3.40 -3.89
C ALA A 135 -19.75 2.03 -4.57
N MET A 136 -20.46 1.77 -5.68
CA MET A 136 -20.30 0.53 -6.45
C MET A 136 -18.88 0.38 -7.05
N TYR A 137 -18.31 1.47 -7.55
CA TYR A 137 -16.94 1.45 -8.06
C TYR A 137 -15.92 1.39 -6.92
N MET A 138 -16.22 2.00 -5.77
CA MET A 138 -15.39 1.83 -4.57
C MET A 138 -15.34 0.37 -4.13
N MET A 139 -16.48 -0.35 -4.14
CA MET A 139 -16.52 -1.79 -3.85
C MET A 139 -15.69 -2.60 -4.85
N HIS A 140 -15.75 -2.25 -6.14
CA HIS A 140 -14.89 -2.84 -7.16
C HIS A 140 -13.40 -2.62 -6.83
N LEU A 141 -12.99 -1.40 -6.50
CA LEU A 141 -11.61 -1.10 -6.10
C LEU A 141 -11.19 -1.85 -4.83
N LYS A 142 -12.10 -1.98 -3.84
CA LYS A 142 -11.86 -2.70 -2.59
C LYS A 142 -11.60 -4.19 -2.80
N LEU A 143 -12.32 -4.82 -3.72
CA LEU A 143 -12.30 -6.27 -3.92
C LEU A 143 -11.41 -6.76 -5.06
N ASN A 144 -10.89 -5.86 -5.89
CA ASN A 144 -10.04 -6.22 -7.03
C ASN A 144 -8.78 -6.96 -6.58
N VAL A 145 -8.56 -8.16 -7.15
CA VAL A 145 -7.34 -8.96 -6.95
C VAL A 145 -6.39 -8.67 -8.09
N VAL A 146 -5.19 -8.24 -7.75
CA VAL A 146 -4.15 -7.89 -8.72
C VAL A 146 -3.33 -9.14 -9.07
N THR A 147 -3.11 -9.37 -10.37
CA THR A 147 -2.31 -10.50 -10.88
C THR A 147 -0.96 -10.07 -11.46
N GLN A 148 -0.73 -8.76 -11.60
CA GLN A 148 0.51 -8.16 -12.08
C GLN A 148 0.70 -6.76 -11.47
N LEU A 149 1.95 -6.34 -11.28
CA LEU A 149 2.25 -4.95 -10.94
C LEU A 149 1.88 -4.01 -12.11
N TRP A 150 1.76 -2.71 -11.83
CA TRP A 150 1.59 -1.68 -12.86
C TRP A 150 2.85 -1.50 -13.69
#